data_AF-A0A9D8KAF7-F1
#
_entry.id   AF-A0A9D8KAF7-F1
#
_cell.length_a   1.000
_cell.length_b   1.000
_cell.length_c   1.000
_cell.angle_alpha   90.00
_cell.angle_beta   90.00
_cell.angle_gamma   90.00
#
_symmetry.space_group_name_H-M   'P 1'
#
loop_
_entity.id
_entity.type
_entity.pdbx_description
1 polymer ?
#
loop_
_entity_poly.entity_id
_entity_poly.type
_entity_poly.pdbx_seq_one_letter_code
_entity_poly.pdbx_strand_id
1 'polypeptide(L)'
;MPASKKASGTSPPALNSYVRAEIDRLAAEYGLDTALLQGFAHFIIAHYKKKEPKPPKTPRPVKPKPLTNTQLKTAVLQRFGCADIKALKANKDFQMAMAGEKLNFSSRDDLLKLYRQWVGVPEDERALEGPTTINGIDVLLNFRPWIVFDLDPKTASVEDVNDVFRKLVKVHHPDCGGDARVFQQLQVMRDTLLAYFQ
;
A
#
# COMPACT_ATOMS: atom_id res chain seq x y z
N MET A 1 14.82 36.24 -63.80
CA MET A 1 15.47 36.07 -62.49
C MET A 1 14.44 35.59 -61.47
N PRO A 2 14.40 34.29 -61.14
CA PRO A 2 13.80 33.82 -59.89
C PRO A 2 14.89 33.28 -58.95
N ALA A 3 14.82 33.73 -57.69
CA ALA A 3 15.79 33.44 -56.64
C ALA A 3 15.65 32.00 -56.11
N SER A 4 16.75 31.23 -56.17
CA SER A 4 16.88 29.94 -55.51
C SER A 4 16.90 30.11 -53.98
N LYS A 5 15.88 29.58 -53.29
CA LYS A 5 15.91 29.38 -51.84
C LYS A 5 16.91 28.27 -51.49
N LYS A 6 17.99 28.64 -50.79
CA LYS A 6 18.94 27.70 -50.17
C LYS A 6 18.22 26.88 -49.10
N ALA A 7 18.12 25.57 -49.29
CA ALA A 7 17.79 24.63 -48.23
C ALA A 7 18.99 24.52 -47.27
N SER A 8 18.78 24.89 -46.00
CA SER A 8 19.74 24.68 -44.92
C SER A 8 19.79 23.19 -44.57
N GLY A 9 20.66 22.43 -45.23
CA GLY A 9 20.97 21.06 -44.86
C GLY A 9 21.86 21.03 -43.64
N THR A 10 21.27 20.84 -42.46
CA THR A 10 22.02 20.48 -41.25
C THR A 10 22.50 19.05 -41.43
N SER A 11 23.81 18.85 -41.63
CA SER A 11 24.41 17.52 -41.78
C SER A 11 24.08 16.65 -40.55
N PRO A 12 23.70 15.38 -40.72
CA PRO A 12 23.40 14.50 -39.60
C PRO A 12 24.63 14.31 -38.70
N PRO A 13 24.44 14.17 -37.38
CA PRO A 13 25.54 14.03 -36.43
C PRO A 13 26.36 12.79 -36.74
N ALA A 14 27.69 12.92 -36.71
CA ALA A 14 28.61 11.84 -37.02
C ALA A 14 28.39 10.61 -36.11
N LEU A 15 28.12 9.45 -36.72
CA LEU A 15 28.03 8.16 -36.00
C LEU A 15 29.37 7.84 -35.31
N ASN A 16 29.32 7.25 -34.12
CA ASN A 16 30.53 6.78 -33.41
C ASN A 16 31.19 5.60 -34.17
N SER A 17 32.51 5.45 -34.04
CA SER A 17 33.31 4.42 -34.72
C SER A 17 32.84 2.98 -34.46
N TYR A 18 32.39 2.66 -33.24
CA TYR A 18 31.89 1.32 -32.92
C TYR A 18 30.61 0.98 -33.69
N VAL A 19 29.71 1.95 -33.84
CA VAL A 19 28.44 1.78 -34.58
C VAL A 19 28.70 1.62 -36.06
N ARG A 20 29.69 2.35 -36.63
CA ARG A 20 30.07 2.21 -38.04
C ARG A 20 30.67 0.83 -38.33
N ALA A 21 31.59 0.37 -37.48
CA ALA A 21 32.20 -0.95 -37.63
C ALA A 21 31.17 -2.08 -37.59
N GLU A 22 30.14 -1.95 -36.73
CA GLU A 22 29.06 -2.93 -36.67
C GLU A 22 28.12 -2.86 -37.88
N ILE A 23 27.85 -1.66 -38.40
CA ILE A 23 27.10 -1.49 -39.65
C ILE A 23 27.85 -2.16 -40.82
N ASP A 24 29.17 -1.95 -40.92
CA ASP A 24 30.00 -2.53 -41.97
C ASP A 24 30.05 -4.06 -41.87
N ARG A 25 30.15 -4.59 -40.64
CA ARG A 25 30.07 -6.04 -40.38
C ARG A 25 28.73 -6.62 -40.84
N LEU A 26 27.60 -6.01 -40.43
CA LEU A 26 26.26 -6.49 -40.78
C LEU A 26 25.95 -6.36 -42.27
N ALA A 27 26.44 -5.29 -42.92
CA ALA A 27 26.33 -5.12 -44.36
C ALA A 27 27.10 -6.20 -45.12
N ALA A 28 28.32 -6.53 -44.68
CA ALA A 28 29.14 -7.56 -45.30
C ALA A 28 28.61 -8.99 -45.06
N GLU A 29 28.12 -9.28 -43.85
CA GLU A 29 27.69 -10.63 -43.45
C GLU A 29 26.31 -10.99 -44.01
N TYR A 30 25.39 -10.03 -44.08
CA TYR A 30 23.99 -10.26 -44.46
C TYR A 30 23.58 -9.58 -45.78
N GLY A 31 24.53 -8.94 -46.48
CA GLY A 31 24.26 -8.23 -47.75
C GLY A 31 23.29 -7.06 -47.59
N LEU A 32 23.28 -6.42 -46.42
CA LEU A 32 22.38 -5.32 -46.11
C LEU A 32 22.91 -3.99 -46.65
N ASP A 33 22.01 -3.12 -47.10
CA ASP A 33 22.38 -1.77 -47.54
C ASP A 33 22.90 -0.94 -46.36
N THR A 34 24.16 -0.53 -46.47
CA THR A 34 24.86 0.32 -45.50
C THR A 34 24.10 1.63 -45.27
N ALA A 35 23.50 2.21 -46.31
CA ALA A 35 22.76 3.47 -46.19
C ALA A 35 21.49 3.30 -45.33
N LEU A 36 20.79 2.17 -45.49
CA LEU A 36 19.62 1.82 -44.68
C LEU A 36 19.98 1.68 -43.20
N LEU A 37 21.06 0.94 -42.89
CA LEU A 37 21.53 0.73 -41.52
C LEU A 37 22.02 2.02 -40.86
N GLN A 38 22.68 2.90 -41.62
CA GLN A 38 23.04 4.24 -41.15
C GLN A 38 21.78 5.08 -40.87
N GLY A 39 20.78 5.03 -41.74
CA GLY A 39 19.49 5.70 -41.52
C GLY A 39 18.82 5.26 -40.22
N PHE A 40 18.82 3.95 -39.94
CA PHE A 40 18.29 3.39 -38.70
C PHE A 40 19.09 3.83 -37.46
N ALA A 41 20.42 3.85 -37.53
CA ALA A 41 21.25 4.33 -36.42
C ALA A 41 20.96 5.80 -36.07
N HIS A 42 20.81 6.66 -37.08
CA HIS A 42 20.43 8.06 -36.87
C HIS A 42 19.01 8.20 -36.31
N PHE A 43 18.07 7.33 -36.73
CA PHE A 43 16.73 7.28 -36.17
C PHE A 43 16.75 6.99 -34.66
N ILE A 44 17.54 6.01 -34.23
CA ILE A 44 17.73 5.72 -32.79
C ILE A 44 18.32 6.94 -32.09
N ILE A 45 19.39 7.55 -32.60
CA ILE A 45 20.02 8.74 -31.98
C ILE A 45 19.05 9.92 -31.86
N ALA A 46 18.14 10.10 -32.83
CA ALA A 46 17.14 11.15 -32.79
C ALA A 46 15.97 10.85 -31.82
N HIS A 47 15.76 9.59 -31.44
CA HIS A 47 14.58 9.15 -30.68
C HIS A 47 14.87 8.45 -29.34
N TYR A 48 16.12 8.08 -29.01
CA TYR A 48 16.46 7.29 -27.80
C TYR A 48 16.12 7.98 -26.47
N LYS A 49 16.06 9.32 -26.46
CA LYS A 49 15.66 10.11 -25.29
C LYS A 49 14.15 10.34 -25.19
N LYS A 50 13.38 9.99 -26.23
CA LYS A 50 11.93 10.15 -26.24
C LYS A 50 11.33 9.00 -25.43
N LYS A 51 10.60 9.34 -24.38
CA LYS A 51 9.82 8.35 -23.61
C LYS A 51 8.62 7.95 -24.45
N GLU A 52 8.39 6.65 -24.59
CA GLU A 52 7.14 6.17 -25.17
C GLU A 52 5.95 6.74 -24.39
N PRO A 53 4.88 7.20 -25.07
CA PRO A 53 3.66 7.57 -24.39
C PRO A 53 3.15 6.35 -23.64
N LYS A 54 2.99 6.49 -22.31
CA LYS A 54 2.50 5.40 -21.47
C LYS A 54 1.17 4.90 -22.04
N PRO A 55 0.96 3.57 -22.16
CA PRO A 55 -0.33 3.05 -22.58
C PRO A 55 -1.44 3.60 -21.67
N PRO A 56 -2.64 3.89 -22.19
CA PRO A 56 -3.76 4.34 -21.39
C PRO A 56 -3.96 3.34 -20.26
N LYS A 57 -3.83 3.82 -19.01
CA LYS A 57 -4.00 2.98 -17.83
C LYS A 57 -5.45 2.48 -17.84
N THR A 58 -5.64 1.19 -18.09
CA THR A 58 -6.84 0.52 -17.61
C THR A 58 -6.96 0.79 -16.10
N PRO A 59 -8.12 1.24 -15.60
CA PRO A 59 -8.28 1.52 -14.17
C PRO A 59 -8.13 0.20 -13.41
N ARG A 60 -6.93 -0.05 -12.89
CA ARG A 60 -6.72 -1.11 -11.91
C ARG A 60 -7.53 -0.74 -10.67
N PRO A 61 -8.18 -1.71 -10.00
CA PRO A 61 -8.81 -1.45 -8.72
C PRO A 61 -7.77 -0.80 -7.81
N VAL A 62 -8.07 0.42 -7.37
CA VAL A 62 -7.17 1.23 -6.56
C VAL A 62 -7.10 0.58 -5.20
N LYS A 63 -6.06 -0.23 -4.95
CA LYS A 63 -5.74 -0.66 -3.59
C LYS A 63 -5.58 0.62 -2.74
N PRO A 64 -6.23 0.71 -1.56
CA PRO A 64 -6.12 1.89 -0.71
C PRO A 64 -4.65 2.17 -0.43
N LYS A 65 -4.24 3.44 -0.52
CA LYS A 65 -2.84 3.80 -0.25
C LYS A 65 -2.62 3.78 1.27
N PRO A 66 -1.49 3.25 1.74
CA PRO A 66 -1.15 3.32 3.15
C PRO A 66 -1.09 4.76 3.63
N LEU A 67 -1.63 5.01 4.82
CA LEU A 67 -1.53 6.33 5.46
C LEU A 67 -0.07 6.69 5.68
N THR A 68 0.29 7.93 5.35
CA THR A 68 1.61 8.51 5.63
C THR A 68 1.79 8.78 7.12
N ASN A 69 3.04 8.86 7.61
CA ASN A 69 3.30 9.17 9.02
C ASN A 69 2.71 10.52 9.45
N THR A 70 2.65 11.50 8.55
CA THR A 70 2.01 12.79 8.80
C THR A 70 0.50 12.61 9.02
N GLN A 71 -0.17 11.85 8.15
CA GLN A 71 -1.61 11.58 8.29
C GLN A 71 -1.93 10.80 9.58
N LEU A 72 -1.12 9.79 9.92
CA LEU A 72 -1.26 9.04 11.17
C LEU A 72 -1.14 9.97 12.40
N LYS A 73 -0.12 10.82 12.43
CA LYS A 73 0.07 11.81 13.50
C LYS A 73 -1.11 12.76 13.61
N THR A 74 -1.53 13.35 12.49
CA THR A 74 -2.64 14.30 12.46
C THR A 74 -3.92 13.66 12.97
N ALA A 75 -4.24 12.43 12.57
CA ALA A 75 -5.44 11.74 13.02
C ALA A 75 -5.42 11.43 14.53
N VAL A 76 -4.27 10.99 15.06
CA VAL A 76 -4.11 10.77 16.51
C VAL A 76 -4.25 12.10 17.27
N LEU A 77 -3.60 13.16 16.81
CA LEU A 77 -3.71 14.49 17.41
C LEU A 77 -5.17 14.99 17.44
N GLN A 78 -5.88 14.86 16.33
CA GLN A 78 -7.29 15.22 16.22
C GLN A 78 -8.17 14.41 17.18
N ARG A 79 -7.91 13.10 17.33
CA ARG A 79 -8.68 12.24 18.24
C ARG A 79 -8.62 12.72 19.70
N PHE A 80 -7.48 13.25 20.11
CA PHE A 80 -7.26 13.80 21.46
C PHE A 80 -7.41 15.34 21.53
N GLY A 81 -7.89 15.98 20.46
CA GLY A 81 -8.08 17.44 20.41
C GLY A 81 -6.80 18.26 20.60
N CYS A 82 -5.64 17.71 20.24
CA CYS A 82 -4.33 18.35 20.46
C CYS A 82 -3.79 18.99 19.18
N ALA A 83 -3.15 20.16 19.30
CA ALA A 83 -2.55 20.85 18.16
C ALA A 83 -1.20 20.24 17.72
N ASP A 84 -0.41 19.75 18.68
CA ASP A 84 0.91 19.18 18.42
C ASP A 84 1.23 18.03 19.39
N ILE A 85 2.38 17.37 19.16
CA ILE A 85 2.84 16.24 19.97
C ILE A 85 3.15 16.67 21.41
N LYS A 86 3.55 17.93 21.65
CA LYS A 86 3.84 18.41 23.02
C LYS A 86 2.53 18.48 23.82
N ALA A 87 1.48 19.05 23.21
CA ALA A 87 0.14 19.08 23.77
C ALA A 87 -0.42 17.67 24.00
N LEU A 88 -0.21 16.75 23.05
CA LEU A 88 -0.62 15.35 23.20
C LEU A 88 0.06 14.67 24.39
N LYS A 89 1.38 14.85 24.54
CA LYS A 89 2.13 14.30 25.68
C LYS A 89 1.72 14.91 27.02
N ALA A 90 1.20 16.14 27.02
CA ALA A 90 0.68 16.81 28.22
C ALA A 90 -0.80 16.52 28.48
N ASN A 91 -1.52 15.91 27.52
CA ASN A 91 -2.93 15.58 27.65
C ASN A 91 -3.10 14.43 28.66
N LYS A 92 -3.91 14.67 29.70
CA LYS A 92 -4.13 13.70 30.78
C LYS A 92 -4.80 12.42 30.29
N ASP A 93 -5.78 12.52 29.40
CA ASP A 93 -6.47 11.35 28.85
C ASP A 93 -5.50 10.49 28.05
N PHE A 94 -4.63 11.13 27.25
CA PHE A 94 -3.57 10.43 26.53
C PHE A 94 -2.56 9.77 27.49
N GLN A 95 -2.14 10.46 28.56
CA GLN A 95 -1.22 9.89 29.55
C GLN A 95 -1.82 8.69 30.29
N MET A 96 -3.09 8.75 30.66
CA MET A 96 -3.79 7.63 31.28
C MET A 96 -3.96 6.47 30.31
N ALA A 97 -4.35 6.77 29.07
CA ALA A 97 -4.50 5.82 27.97
C ALA A 97 -3.20 5.07 27.63
N MET A 98 -2.06 5.75 27.71
CA MET A 98 -0.74 5.22 27.36
C MET A 98 0.12 4.88 28.58
N ALA A 99 -0.48 4.81 29.77
CA ALA A 99 0.25 4.54 30.99
C ALA A 99 1.00 3.19 30.90
N GLY A 100 2.31 3.22 31.10
CA GLY A 100 3.17 2.03 31.01
C GLY A 100 3.69 1.70 29.60
N GLU A 101 3.24 2.41 28.56
CA GLU A 101 3.74 2.21 27.20
C GLU A 101 4.89 3.18 26.84
N LYS A 102 5.95 2.65 26.23
CA LYS A 102 7.03 3.47 25.65
C LYS A 102 6.77 3.65 24.16
N LEU A 103 6.34 4.86 23.77
CA LEU A 103 6.01 5.19 22.37
C LEU A 103 7.05 6.12 21.75
N ASN A 104 7.45 5.81 20.52
CA ASN A 104 8.25 6.68 19.68
C ASN A 104 7.40 7.28 18.55
N PHE A 105 7.07 8.57 18.66
CA PHE A 105 6.29 9.30 17.64
C PHE A 105 7.03 9.54 16.32
N SER A 106 8.29 9.14 16.19
CA SER A 106 9.00 9.08 14.91
C SER A 106 8.90 7.70 14.25
N SER A 107 8.59 6.66 15.01
CA SER A 107 8.38 5.30 14.51
C SER A 107 7.03 5.21 13.81
N ARG A 108 7.02 4.64 12.61
CA ARG A 108 5.79 4.34 11.89
C ARG A 108 4.95 3.30 12.64
N ASP A 109 5.59 2.29 13.20
CA ASP A 109 4.90 1.16 13.85
C ASP A 109 4.15 1.61 15.11
N ASP A 110 4.76 2.49 15.91
CA ASP A 110 4.12 3.05 17.10
C ASP A 110 2.95 3.98 16.72
N LEU A 111 3.09 4.75 15.63
CA LEU A 111 2.00 5.58 15.11
C LEU A 111 0.84 4.74 14.59
N LEU A 112 1.12 3.62 13.93
CA LEU A 112 0.10 2.67 13.51
C LEU A 112 -0.58 2.02 14.71
N LYS A 113 0.18 1.61 15.74
CA LYS A 113 -0.38 1.09 16.99
C LYS A 113 -1.35 2.10 17.62
N LEU A 114 -0.94 3.35 17.74
CA LEU A 114 -1.79 4.43 18.27
C LEU A 114 -3.04 4.66 17.41
N TYR A 115 -2.87 4.67 16.09
CA TYR A 115 -3.97 4.84 15.16
C TYR A 115 -5.00 3.70 15.29
N ARG A 116 -4.52 2.45 15.31
CA ARG A 116 -5.35 1.24 15.49
C ARG A 116 -6.07 1.23 16.83
N GLN A 117 -5.44 1.71 17.89
CA GLN A 117 -6.04 1.73 19.21
C GLN A 117 -7.09 2.84 19.38
N TRP A 118 -6.81 4.04 18.88
CA TRP A 118 -7.59 5.24 19.23
C TRP A 118 -8.41 5.85 18.10
N VAL A 119 -7.98 5.66 16.84
CA VAL A 119 -8.62 6.28 15.67
C VAL A 119 -9.48 5.28 14.92
N GLY A 120 -8.93 4.15 14.50
CA GLY A 120 -9.62 3.23 13.59
C GLY A 120 -8.68 2.26 12.91
N VAL A 121 -9.23 1.43 12.01
CA VAL A 121 -8.43 0.57 11.13
C VAL A 121 -8.05 1.37 9.88
N PRO A 122 -6.77 1.47 9.50
CA PRO A 122 -6.35 2.06 8.23
C PRO A 122 -7.08 1.43 7.05
N GLU A 123 -7.43 2.20 6.01
CA GLU A 123 -8.22 1.68 4.88
C GLU A 123 -7.53 0.53 4.14
N ASP A 124 -6.20 0.59 4.06
CA ASP A 124 -5.36 -0.46 3.49
C ASP A 124 -5.34 -1.76 4.32
N GLU A 125 -5.81 -1.72 5.56
CA GLU A 125 -5.90 -2.86 6.48
C GLU A 125 -7.33 -3.43 6.63
N ARG A 126 -8.31 -2.92 5.88
CA ARG A 126 -9.74 -3.33 6.01
C ARG A 126 -10.18 -4.49 5.12
N ALA A 127 -9.31 -4.90 4.20
CA ALA A 127 -9.58 -5.99 3.26
C ALA A 127 -8.33 -6.87 3.13
N LEU A 128 -7.69 -7.15 4.26
CA LEU A 128 -6.55 -8.06 4.31
C LEU A 128 -7.03 -9.51 4.08
N GLU A 129 -6.12 -10.33 3.60
CA GLU A 129 -6.29 -11.77 3.51
C GLU A 129 -5.07 -12.42 4.16
N GLY A 130 -5.28 -13.46 4.97
CA GLY A 130 -4.19 -14.12 5.67
C GLY A 130 -4.66 -15.08 6.75
N PRO A 131 -3.73 -15.86 7.33
CA PRO A 131 -4.05 -16.90 8.32
C PRO A 131 -4.61 -16.34 9.64
N THR A 132 -4.29 -15.09 9.95
CA THR A 132 -4.72 -14.35 11.15
C THR A 132 -5.83 -13.35 10.85
N THR A 133 -6.33 -13.33 9.61
CA THR A 133 -7.30 -12.33 9.14
C THR A 133 -8.70 -12.93 9.06
N ILE A 134 -9.66 -12.24 9.68
CA ILE A 134 -11.08 -12.60 9.68
C ILE A 134 -11.87 -11.38 9.28
N ASN A 135 -12.74 -11.52 8.27
CA ASN A 135 -13.55 -10.43 7.71
C ASN A 135 -12.73 -9.17 7.34
N GLY A 136 -11.56 -9.39 6.72
CA GLY A 136 -10.68 -8.33 6.26
C GLY A 136 -9.81 -7.68 7.33
N ILE A 137 -9.92 -8.12 8.60
CA ILE A 137 -9.18 -7.57 9.75
C ILE A 137 -8.21 -8.62 10.31
N ASP A 138 -6.92 -8.27 10.40
CA ASP A 138 -5.97 -9.06 11.19
C ASP A 138 -6.28 -8.90 12.68
N VAL A 139 -6.74 -9.99 13.32
CA VAL A 139 -7.20 -9.96 14.71
C VAL A 139 -6.08 -9.74 15.72
N LEU A 140 -4.83 -10.06 15.34
CA LEU A 140 -3.65 -9.88 16.20
C LEU A 140 -3.19 -8.42 16.22
N LEU A 141 -3.49 -7.68 15.15
CA LEU A 141 -3.12 -6.27 15.02
C LEU A 141 -4.25 -5.32 15.41
N ASN A 142 -5.49 -5.71 15.17
CA ASN A 142 -6.66 -4.85 15.31
C ASN A 142 -7.73 -5.52 16.19
N PHE A 143 -7.98 -4.93 17.37
CA PHE A 143 -9.08 -5.37 18.22
C PHE A 143 -10.40 -4.72 17.76
N ARG A 144 -11.15 -5.42 16.91
CA ARG A 144 -12.43 -4.96 16.33
C ARG A 144 -13.50 -6.06 16.37
N PRO A 145 -14.02 -6.38 17.56
CA PRO A 145 -14.88 -7.55 17.75
C PRO A 145 -16.14 -7.52 16.87
N TRP A 146 -16.81 -6.37 16.74
CA TRP A 146 -17.99 -6.22 15.88
C TRP A 146 -17.72 -6.54 14.40
N ILE A 147 -16.58 -6.09 13.86
CA ILE A 147 -16.22 -6.32 12.45
C ILE A 147 -15.75 -7.77 12.27
N VAL A 148 -14.90 -8.26 13.19
CA VAL A 148 -14.37 -9.63 13.16
C VAL A 148 -15.49 -10.66 13.26
N PHE A 149 -16.55 -10.37 14.01
CA PHE A 149 -17.70 -11.26 14.15
C PHE A 149 -18.79 -10.99 13.09
N ASP A 150 -18.63 -9.96 12.26
CA ASP A 150 -19.65 -9.52 11.29
C ASP A 150 -21.03 -9.29 11.93
N LEU A 151 -21.03 -8.57 13.05
CA LEU A 151 -22.23 -8.27 13.84
C LEU A 151 -22.47 -6.77 13.90
N ASP A 152 -23.75 -6.38 13.81
CA ASP A 152 -24.17 -5.00 14.03
C ASP A 152 -24.40 -4.77 15.54
N PRO A 153 -23.69 -3.83 16.18
CA PRO A 153 -23.84 -3.53 17.61
C PRO A 153 -25.26 -3.11 18.02
N LYS A 154 -26.11 -2.69 17.08
CA LYS A 154 -27.48 -2.24 17.38
C LYS A 154 -28.51 -3.37 17.36
N THR A 155 -28.23 -4.45 16.65
CA THR A 155 -29.21 -5.53 16.41
C THR A 155 -28.75 -6.88 16.89
N ALA A 156 -27.44 -7.09 17.08
CA ALA A 156 -26.90 -8.37 17.50
C ALA A 156 -27.38 -8.75 18.91
N SER A 157 -27.61 -10.04 19.13
CA SER A 157 -27.92 -10.62 20.44
C SER A 157 -26.74 -11.40 21.03
N VAL A 158 -26.90 -11.84 22.29
CA VAL A 158 -25.96 -12.73 22.97
C VAL A 158 -25.84 -14.07 22.24
N GLU A 159 -26.93 -14.59 21.71
CA GLU A 159 -26.96 -15.81 20.91
C GLU A 159 -26.15 -15.65 19.62
N ASP A 160 -26.31 -14.54 18.91
CA ASP A 160 -25.56 -14.25 17.68
C ASP A 160 -24.04 -14.26 17.93
N VAL A 161 -23.59 -13.60 19.00
CA VAL A 161 -22.17 -13.59 19.40
C VAL A 161 -21.64 -15.00 19.64
N ASN A 162 -22.40 -15.82 20.39
CA ASN A 162 -22.00 -17.19 20.70
C ASN A 162 -21.97 -18.09 19.47
N ASP A 163 -22.94 -17.94 18.56
CA ASP A 163 -23.03 -18.75 17.36
C ASP A 163 -21.94 -18.40 16.34
N VAL A 164 -21.66 -17.11 16.15
CA VAL A 164 -20.51 -16.68 15.34
C VAL A 164 -19.21 -17.18 15.95
N PHE A 165 -19.02 -17.02 17.26
CA PHE A 165 -17.82 -17.50 17.94
C PHE A 165 -17.60 -19.01 17.70
N ARG A 166 -18.63 -19.83 17.89
CA ARG A 166 -18.55 -21.28 17.64
C ARG A 166 -18.16 -21.59 16.19
N LYS A 167 -18.67 -20.85 15.22
CA LYS A 167 -18.30 -21.01 13.81
C LYS A 167 -16.83 -20.68 13.58
N LEU A 168 -16.35 -19.55 14.10
CA LEU A 168 -14.95 -19.13 13.98
C LEU A 168 -14.00 -20.10 14.67
N VAL A 169 -14.35 -20.59 15.86
CA VAL A 169 -13.52 -21.56 16.59
C VAL A 169 -13.34 -22.84 15.79
N LYS A 170 -14.37 -23.37 15.13
CA LYS A 170 -14.23 -24.59 14.28
C LYS A 170 -13.17 -24.44 13.19
N VAL A 171 -12.91 -23.22 12.74
CA VAL A 171 -11.92 -22.93 11.69
C VAL A 171 -10.55 -22.58 12.29
N HIS A 172 -10.52 -21.83 13.39
CA HIS A 172 -9.30 -21.23 13.93
C HIS A 172 -8.79 -21.89 15.22
N HIS A 173 -9.42 -22.96 15.72
CA HIS A 173 -8.93 -23.68 16.89
C HIS A 173 -7.56 -24.33 16.59
N PRO A 174 -6.60 -24.31 17.54
CA PRO A 174 -5.28 -24.92 17.34
C PRO A 174 -5.34 -26.40 16.97
N ASP A 175 -6.27 -27.15 17.56
CA ASP A 175 -6.46 -28.58 17.24
C ASP A 175 -6.95 -28.83 15.80
N CYS A 176 -7.47 -27.80 15.13
CA CYS A 176 -7.90 -27.86 13.72
C CYS A 176 -6.84 -27.27 12.77
N GLY A 177 -5.64 -26.95 13.26
CA GLY A 177 -4.57 -26.32 12.48
C GLY A 177 -4.60 -24.78 12.50
N GLY A 178 -5.39 -24.17 13.38
CA GLY A 178 -5.44 -22.71 13.58
C GLY A 178 -4.31 -22.16 14.46
N ASP A 179 -4.17 -20.83 14.51
CA ASP A 179 -3.19 -20.16 15.38
C ASP A 179 -3.79 -19.99 16.80
N ALA A 180 -3.11 -20.53 17.81
CA ALA A 180 -3.54 -20.43 19.21
C ALA A 180 -3.73 -18.97 19.68
N ARG A 181 -2.94 -18.03 19.14
CA ARG A 181 -3.05 -16.60 19.47
C ARG A 181 -4.31 -15.99 18.89
N VAL A 182 -4.71 -16.41 17.68
CA VAL A 182 -5.98 -16.01 17.05
C VAL A 182 -7.15 -16.53 17.87
N PHE A 183 -7.10 -17.80 18.28
CA PHE A 183 -8.14 -18.39 19.13
C PHE A 183 -8.28 -17.65 20.47
N GLN A 184 -7.17 -17.39 21.16
CA GLN A 184 -7.19 -16.62 22.41
C GLN A 184 -7.79 -15.23 22.20
N GLN A 185 -7.41 -14.54 21.11
CA GLN A 185 -7.95 -13.23 20.80
C GLN A 185 -9.45 -13.27 20.52
N LEU A 186 -9.95 -14.30 19.82
CA LEU A 186 -11.38 -14.51 19.61
C LEU A 186 -12.15 -14.72 20.92
N GLN A 187 -11.56 -15.41 21.90
CA GLN A 187 -12.16 -15.56 23.23
C GLN A 187 -12.30 -14.20 23.92
N VAL A 188 -11.24 -13.40 23.94
CA VAL A 188 -11.26 -12.05 24.54
C VAL A 188 -12.28 -11.15 23.83
N MET A 189 -12.34 -11.21 22.50
CA MET A 189 -13.32 -10.46 21.71
C MET A 189 -14.76 -10.86 22.06
N ARG A 190 -15.05 -12.16 22.11
CA ARG A 190 -16.36 -12.69 22.53
C ARG A 190 -16.73 -12.17 23.92
N ASP A 191 -15.85 -12.32 24.89
CA ASP A 191 -16.13 -11.95 26.28
C ASP A 191 -16.38 -10.44 26.41
N THR A 192 -15.67 -9.62 25.62
CA THR A 192 -15.90 -8.17 25.55
C THR A 192 -17.27 -7.85 24.96
N LEU A 193 -17.71 -8.55 23.91
CA LEU A 193 -19.05 -8.37 23.34
C LEU A 193 -20.13 -8.83 24.32
N LEU A 194 -19.94 -9.94 25.02
CA LEU A 194 -20.89 -10.40 26.03
C LEU A 194 -21.02 -9.43 27.20
N ALA A 195 -19.92 -8.82 27.63
CA ALA A 195 -19.94 -7.77 28.65
C ALA A 195 -20.66 -6.49 28.18
N TYR A 196 -20.76 -6.24 26.87
CA TYR A 196 -21.51 -5.10 26.33
C TYR A 196 -23.03 -5.25 26.49
N PHE A 197 -23.54 -6.48 26.58
CA PHE A 197 -24.98 -6.75 26.76
C PHE A 197 -25.44 -6.78 28.23
N GLN A 198 -24.52 -6.53 29.18
CA GLN A 198 -24.78 -6.49 30.63
C GLN A 198 -25.05 -5.05 31.09
#